data_AF-A0A351EZ32-F1
#
_entry.id   AF-A0A351EZ32-F1
#
_cell.length_a   1.000
_cell.length_b   1.000
_cell.length_c   1.000
_cell.angle_alpha   90.00
_cell.angle_beta   90.00
_cell.angle_gamma   90.00
#
_symmetry.space_group_name_H-M   'P 1'
#
loop_
_entity.id
_entity.type
_entity.pdbx_description
1 polymer ?
#
loop_
_entity_poly.entity_id
_entity_poly.type
_entity_poly.pdbx_seq_one_letter_code
_entity_poly.pdbx_strand_id
1 'polypeptide(L)'
;MKIKLIKQVIIGIGIILLSAGCAKDDNNDPSKLIWDEDWLTGTWEGTTPASVQPFGGKKIKIVFTKGHHYQTDSVQGNVIKTYFYDGTFTWDTGSGSWSGSFKASNYPDPGMNTIDWQSTHMTLAKTTMNIMSIRIGDEEQTDPWHSFDLDWGPFVSSSTKPPTTIELYGDIEIETGGELERADYPPSTNTMIKLTKK
;
A
#
# COMPACT_ATOMS: atom_id res chain seq x y z
N MET A 1 80.79 -17.88 0.49
CA MET A 1 81.38 -18.25 -0.82
C MET A 1 80.23 -18.51 -1.80
N LYS A 2 80.41 -18.09 -3.04
CA LYS A 2 79.38 -17.84 -4.07
C LYS A 2 78.88 -19.13 -4.78
N ILE A 3 77.62 -19.06 -5.25
CA ILE A 3 77.04 -19.70 -6.48
C ILE A 3 76.66 -21.19 -6.30
N LYS A 4 75.42 -21.65 -6.59
CA LYS A 4 74.80 -21.67 -7.92
C LYS A 4 73.29 -21.94 -7.87
N LEU A 5 72.54 -21.10 -8.58
CA LEU A 5 71.17 -21.33 -9.06
C LEU A 5 71.17 -22.51 -10.05
N ILE A 6 70.25 -23.47 -9.90
CA ILE A 6 69.86 -24.37 -11.01
C ILE A 6 68.35 -24.29 -11.18
N LYS A 7 67.98 -23.81 -12.38
CA LYS A 7 66.65 -23.78 -12.96
C LYS A 7 66.12 -25.21 -13.09
N GLN A 8 64.90 -25.46 -12.60
CA GLN A 8 63.99 -26.38 -13.26
C GLN A 8 62.64 -25.69 -13.44
N VAL A 9 62.37 -25.42 -14.71
CA VAL A 9 61.07 -25.08 -15.27
C VAL A 9 60.23 -26.35 -15.23
N ILE A 10 59.11 -26.32 -14.54
CA ILE A 10 58.00 -27.24 -14.82
C ILE A 10 56.78 -26.37 -15.12
N ILE A 11 56.40 -26.42 -16.39
CA ILE A 11 55.16 -25.92 -16.94
C ILE A 11 54.04 -26.80 -16.37
N GLY A 12 53.08 -26.18 -15.69
CA GLY A 12 51.91 -26.86 -15.13
C GLY A 12 50.69 -25.94 -15.23
N ILE A 13 50.10 -25.93 -16.42
CA ILE A 13 48.70 -25.70 -16.78
C ILE A 13 47.91 -24.81 -15.81
N GLY A 14 47.54 -23.63 -16.30
CA GLY A 14 46.63 -22.73 -15.61
C GLY A 14 45.30 -23.40 -15.31
N ILE A 15 44.94 -23.44 -14.02
CA ILE A 15 43.55 -23.49 -13.62
C ILE A 15 43.15 -22.03 -13.42
N ILE A 16 42.58 -21.44 -14.48
CA ILE A 16 41.67 -20.31 -14.30
C ILE A 16 40.52 -20.91 -13.47
N LEU A 17 40.56 -20.67 -12.16
CA LEU A 17 39.37 -20.75 -11.33
C LEU A 17 38.45 -19.64 -11.84
N LEU A 18 37.70 -19.94 -12.90
CA LEU A 18 36.34 -19.47 -13.03
C LEU A 18 35.66 -19.95 -11.75
N SER A 19 35.77 -19.14 -10.69
CA SER A 19 34.67 -19.08 -9.75
C SER A 19 33.49 -18.71 -10.61
N ALA A 20 32.72 -19.73 -11.00
CA ALA A 20 31.33 -19.53 -11.35
C ALA A 20 30.81 -18.68 -10.19
N GLY A 21 30.63 -17.39 -10.46
CA GLY A 21 29.81 -16.57 -9.60
C GLY A 21 28.50 -17.32 -9.58
N CYS A 22 28.21 -18.01 -8.49
CA CYS A 22 26.84 -18.24 -8.10
C CYS A 22 26.27 -16.83 -8.04
N ALA A 23 25.67 -16.37 -9.13
CA ALA A 23 24.73 -15.28 -9.09
C ALA A 23 23.79 -15.69 -7.95
N LYS A 24 23.87 -14.94 -6.84
CA LYS A 24 22.88 -15.06 -5.78
C LYS A 24 21.55 -14.89 -6.52
N ASP A 25 20.78 -15.97 -6.58
CA ASP A 25 19.49 -15.96 -7.25
C ASP A 25 18.62 -15.03 -6.41
N ASP A 26 18.61 -13.79 -6.85
CA ASP A 26 18.00 -12.64 -6.20
C ASP A 26 16.46 -12.76 -6.17
N ASN A 27 15.90 -13.84 -6.72
CA ASN A 27 14.50 -14.24 -6.68
C ASN A 27 14.03 -14.77 -5.31
N ASN A 28 14.94 -15.00 -4.35
CA ASN A 28 14.61 -15.47 -3.00
C ASN A 28 14.72 -14.38 -1.93
N ASP A 29 14.86 -13.10 -2.31
CA ASP A 29 14.70 -12.01 -1.35
C ASP A 29 13.20 -11.66 -1.23
N PRO A 30 12.52 -12.10 -0.15
CA PRO A 30 11.08 -11.88 0.02
C PRO A 30 10.71 -10.38 0.05
N SER A 31 11.68 -9.50 0.30
CA SER A 31 11.47 -8.05 0.30
C SER A 31 11.24 -7.46 -1.10
N LYS A 32 11.63 -8.15 -2.18
CA LYS A 32 11.57 -7.60 -3.55
C LYS A 32 10.20 -7.66 -4.21
N LEU A 33 9.29 -8.50 -3.71
CA LEU A 33 7.90 -8.54 -4.19
C LEU A 33 7.00 -7.54 -3.46
N ILE A 34 7.39 -7.08 -2.26
CA ILE A 34 6.68 -6.02 -1.56
C ILE A 34 6.99 -4.72 -2.29
N TRP A 35 5.95 -3.98 -2.67
CA TRP A 35 6.12 -2.72 -3.38
C TRP A 35 6.81 -1.67 -2.50
N ASP A 36 7.36 -0.65 -3.15
CA ASP A 36 7.99 0.47 -2.46
C ASP A 36 7.00 1.19 -1.54
N GLU A 37 7.44 1.70 -0.39
CA GLU A 37 6.56 2.38 0.58
C GLU A 37 5.81 3.56 -0.03
N ASP A 38 6.39 4.22 -1.04
CA ASP A 38 5.80 5.38 -1.70
C ASP A 38 4.92 5.03 -2.90
N TRP A 39 4.56 3.76 -3.12
CA TRP A 39 3.78 3.41 -4.31
C TRP A 39 2.38 4.04 -4.36
N LEU A 40 1.78 4.31 -3.19
CA LEU A 40 0.50 5.04 -3.09
C LEU A 40 0.68 6.55 -3.26
N THR A 41 1.87 7.10 -3.05
CA THR A 41 2.17 8.54 -3.14
C THR A 41 1.72 9.11 -4.50
N GLY A 42 0.99 10.22 -4.46
CA GLY A 42 0.33 10.84 -5.61
C GLY A 42 -1.17 11.04 -5.41
N THR A 43 -1.84 11.45 -6.48
CA THR A 43 -3.28 11.75 -6.49
C THR A 43 -4.08 10.58 -7.03
N TRP A 44 -5.12 10.20 -6.30
CA TRP A 44 -6.08 9.17 -6.66
C TRP A 44 -7.47 9.76 -6.70
N GLU A 45 -8.20 9.50 -7.78
CA GLU A 45 -9.55 10.05 -7.97
C GLU A 45 -10.53 8.98 -8.41
N GLY A 46 -11.77 9.12 -7.97
CA GLY A 46 -12.87 8.26 -8.37
C GLY A 46 -14.22 8.88 -8.13
N THR A 47 -15.26 8.11 -8.40
CA THR A 47 -16.65 8.50 -8.18
C THR A 47 -17.39 7.32 -7.55
N THR A 48 -18.19 7.58 -6.52
CA THR A 48 -19.03 6.55 -5.91
C THR A 48 -20.01 5.99 -6.96
N PRO A 49 -20.27 4.67 -6.96
CA PRO A 49 -21.21 4.07 -7.91
C PRO A 49 -22.61 4.67 -7.79
N ALA A 50 -23.22 5.01 -8.92
CA ALA A 50 -24.58 5.58 -8.95
C ALA A 50 -25.67 4.64 -8.38
N SER A 51 -25.39 3.34 -8.35
CA SER A 51 -26.24 2.29 -7.80
C SER A 51 -26.33 2.30 -6.27
N VAL A 52 -25.39 2.95 -5.57
CA VAL A 52 -25.34 2.98 -4.11
C VAL A 52 -25.82 4.35 -3.63
N GLN A 53 -26.92 4.37 -2.88
CA GLN A 53 -27.58 5.57 -2.36
C GLN A 53 -27.31 5.69 -0.84
N PRO A 54 -27.38 6.90 -0.24
CA PRO A 54 -27.74 8.19 -0.85
C PRO A 54 -26.58 8.87 -1.59
N PHE A 55 -25.37 8.33 -1.50
CA PHE A 55 -24.16 9.00 -1.98
C PHE A 55 -23.74 8.65 -3.40
N GLY A 56 -24.65 8.27 -4.29
CA GLY A 56 -24.30 7.90 -5.67
C GLY A 56 -23.77 9.08 -6.49
N GLY A 57 -22.69 8.89 -7.24
CA GLY A 57 -22.15 9.92 -8.14
C GLY A 57 -21.28 11.00 -7.47
N LYS A 58 -20.89 10.81 -6.21
CA LYS A 58 -20.03 11.70 -5.43
C LYS A 58 -18.56 11.50 -5.79
N LYS A 59 -17.83 12.60 -5.97
CA LYS A 59 -16.42 12.56 -6.37
C LYS A 59 -15.51 12.43 -5.16
N ILE A 60 -14.58 11.48 -5.18
CA ILE A 60 -13.58 11.29 -4.14
C ILE A 60 -12.20 11.58 -4.71
N LYS A 61 -11.38 12.30 -3.95
CA LYS A 61 -9.97 12.51 -4.24
C LYS A 61 -9.15 12.23 -2.99
N ILE A 62 -8.09 11.44 -3.13
CA ILE A 62 -7.11 11.18 -2.08
C ILE A 62 -5.74 11.59 -2.60
N VAL A 63 -5.02 12.41 -1.83
CA VAL A 63 -3.65 12.79 -2.14
C VAL A 63 -2.76 12.20 -1.06
N PHE A 64 -1.97 11.20 -1.41
CA PHE A 64 -0.94 10.63 -0.54
C PHE A 64 0.36 11.41 -0.76
N THR A 65 0.95 11.93 0.31
CA THR A 65 2.16 12.75 0.22
C THR A 65 3.43 11.99 0.61
N LYS A 66 3.33 11.02 1.52
CA LYS A 66 4.49 10.27 2.03
C LYS A 66 4.06 8.96 2.67
N GLY A 67 4.76 7.87 2.37
CA GLY A 67 4.70 6.61 3.12
C GLY A 67 5.66 6.59 4.31
N HIS A 68 5.26 5.94 5.39
CA HIS A 68 6.09 5.71 6.57
C HIS A 68 6.06 4.23 6.92
N HIS A 69 7.18 3.54 6.77
CA HIS A 69 7.34 2.19 7.29
C HIS A 69 7.23 2.17 8.82
N TYR A 70 6.29 1.38 9.35
CA TYR A 70 6.03 1.33 10.79
C TYR A 70 6.50 0.02 11.43
N GLN A 71 6.19 -1.11 10.78
CA GLN A 71 6.49 -2.42 11.36
C GLN A 71 6.91 -3.42 10.29
N THR A 72 7.87 -4.28 10.65
CA THR A 72 8.14 -5.53 9.97
C THR A 72 7.86 -6.67 10.94
N ASP A 73 7.06 -7.64 10.53
CA ASP A 73 6.81 -8.87 11.28
C ASP A 73 7.12 -10.08 10.39
N SER A 74 7.21 -11.26 11.01
CA SER A 74 7.35 -12.53 10.30
C SER A 74 6.53 -13.61 10.96
N VAL A 75 5.56 -14.17 10.23
CA VAL A 75 4.75 -15.31 10.69
C VAL A 75 5.02 -16.49 9.77
N GLN A 76 5.54 -17.59 10.33
CA GLN A 76 5.81 -18.84 9.58
C GLN A 76 6.67 -18.63 8.31
N GLY A 77 7.61 -17.68 8.35
CA GLY A 77 8.48 -17.37 7.22
C GLY A 77 7.86 -16.45 6.16
N ASN A 78 6.63 -15.97 6.34
CA ASN A 78 6.04 -14.90 5.55
C ASN A 78 6.44 -13.56 6.14
N VAL A 79 6.98 -12.66 5.31
CA VAL A 79 7.36 -11.30 5.73
C VAL A 79 6.14 -10.40 5.64
N ILE A 80 5.82 -9.69 6.72
CA ILE A 80 4.71 -8.73 6.78
C ILE A 80 5.32 -7.34 6.96
N LYS A 81 4.88 -6.37 6.16
CA LYS A 81 5.22 -4.96 6.34
C LYS A 81 3.95 -4.12 6.40
N THR A 82 3.91 -3.20 7.34
CA THR A 82 2.81 -2.23 7.49
C THR A 82 3.36 -0.82 7.32
N TYR A 83 2.66 -0.03 6.52
CA TYR A 83 2.99 1.34 6.18
C TYR A 83 1.80 2.24 6.51
N PHE A 84 2.07 3.44 7.00
CA PHE A 84 1.06 4.47 7.20
C PHE A 84 1.39 5.68 6.32
N TYR A 85 0.38 6.44 5.94
CA TYR A 85 0.56 7.56 5.03
C TYR A 85 0.15 8.90 5.64
N ASP A 86 0.76 9.95 5.12
CA ASP A 86 0.28 11.33 5.27
C ASP A 86 -0.45 11.76 4.00
N GLY A 87 -1.42 12.67 4.15
CA GLY A 87 -2.09 13.26 3.00
C GLY A 87 -3.40 13.97 3.30
N THR A 88 -4.23 14.03 2.26
CA THR A 88 -5.56 14.68 2.33
C THR A 88 -6.59 13.84 1.60
N PHE A 89 -7.74 13.66 2.24
CA PHE A 89 -8.94 13.08 1.66
C PHE A 89 -9.92 14.21 1.37
N THR A 90 -10.50 14.23 0.17
CA THR A 90 -11.54 15.19 -0.22
C THR A 90 -12.79 14.45 -0.66
N TRP A 91 -13.90 14.75 0.01
CA TRP A 91 -15.25 14.33 -0.34
C TRP A 91 -15.92 15.36 -1.25
N ASP A 92 -16.76 14.84 -2.15
CA ASP A 92 -17.59 15.55 -3.13
C ASP A 92 -16.92 16.84 -3.65
N THR A 93 -15.88 16.70 -4.48
CA THR A 93 -15.09 17.83 -5.06
C THR A 93 -15.91 18.82 -5.91
N GLY A 94 -17.25 18.81 -5.84
CA GLY A 94 -18.21 19.77 -6.38
C GLY A 94 -18.82 20.67 -5.29
N SER A 95 -20.15 20.78 -5.24
CA SER A 95 -20.89 21.80 -4.46
C SER A 95 -21.13 21.48 -2.98
N GLY A 96 -20.48 20.47 -2.43
CA GLY A 96 -20.56 20.06 -1.02
C GLY A 96 -19.23 19.55 -0.50
N SER A 97 -18.14 20.14 -0.97
CA SER A 97 -16.80 19.59 -0.73
C SER A 97 -16.40 19.70 0.73
N TRP A 98 -15.99 18.56 1.27
CA TRP A 98 -15.33 18.47 2.57
C TRP A 98 -13.94 17.89 2.39
N SER A 99 -13.00 18.24 3.27
CA SER A 99 -11.66 17.63 3.25
C SER A 99 -11.13 17.43 4.66
N GLY A 100 -10.57 16.25 4.89
CA GLY A 100 -9.86 15.87 6.09
C GLY A 100 -8.39 15.59 5.79
N SER A 101 -7.50 15.94 6.72
CA SER A 101 -6.11 15.50 6.67
C SER A 101 -5.97 14.14 7.33
N PHE A 102 -5.06 13.31 6.83
CA PHE A 102 -4.65 12.09 7.51
C PHE A 102 -3.15 12.09 7.71
N LYS A 103 -2.69 11.53 8.83
CA LYS A 103 -1.29 11.56 9.24
C LYS A 103 -0.89 10.21 9.80
N ALA A 104 0.28 9.73 9.41
CA ALA A 104 0.86 8.52 9.97
C ALA A 104 1.07 8.63 11.49
N SER A 105 1.30 9.84 12.00
CA SER A 105 1.46 10.10 13.44
C SER A 105 0.19 9.90 14.27
N ASN A 106 -0.99 9.73 13.66
CA ASN A 106 -2.24 9.49 14.37
C ASN A 106 -2.40 8.01 14.79
N TYR A 107 -1.47 7.14 14.39
CA TYR A 107 -1.42 5.74 14.82
C TYR A 107 -0.52 5.57 16.07
N PRO A 108 -0.86 4.69 17.04
CA PRO A 108 -2.06 3.84 17.11
C PRO A 108 -3.30 4.52 17.71
N ASP A 109 -3.14 5.71 18.29
CA ASP A 109 -4.18 6.45 19.01
C ASP A 109 -4.22 7.89 18.48
N PRO A 110 -5.35 8.39 17.94
CA PRO A 110 -6.71 7.83 18.01
C PRO A 110 -7.05 6.72 16.99
N GLY A 111 -6.16 6.37 16.05
CA GLY A 111 -6.48 5.40 15.00
C GLY A 111 -7.53 5.87 13.98
N MET A 112 -7.94 7.13 14.07
CA MET A 112 -8.75 7.85 13.08
C MET A 112 -7.88 8.86 12.34
N ASN A 113 -8.31 9.25 11.14
CA ASN A 113 -7.52 10.08 10.23
C ASN A 113 -6.15 9.45 9.94
N THR A 114 -6.20 8.15 9.65
CA THR A 114 -5.07 7.29 9.27
C THR A 114 -5.43 6.50 8.03
N ILE A 115 -4.44 6.28 7.17
CA ILE A 115 -4.54 5.30 6.08
C ILE A 115 -3.33 4.39 6.18
N ASP A 116 -3.58 3.08 6.24
CA ASP A 116 -2.54 2.06 6.31
C ASP A 116 -2.61 1.09 5.14
N TRP A 117 -1.44 0.59 4.75
CA TRP A 117 -1.28 -0.49 3.80
C TRP A 117 -0.41 -1.57 4.44
N GLN A 118 -0.95 -2.78 4.49
CA GLN A 118 -0.24 -3.98 4.88
C GLN A 118 0.06 -4.84 3.64
N SER A 119 1.32 -5.28 3.53
CA SER A 119 1.75 -6.24 2.53
C SER A 119 2.34 -7.46 3.20
N THR A 120 1.80 -8.64 2.90
CA THR A 120 2.30 -9.93 3.37
C THR A 120 2.89 -10.69 2.19
N HIS A 121 4.20 -10.91 2.20
CA HIS A 121 4.86 -11.81 1.25
C HIS A 121 4.64 -13.27 1.67
N MET A 122 3.93 -14.02 0.83
CA MET A 122 3.68 -15.45 0.99
C MET A 122 4.82 -16.24 0.34
N THR A 123 5.86 -16.55 1.12
CA THR A 123 7.14 -17.08 0.63
C THR A 123 7.01 -18.33 -0.24
N LEU A 124 6.17 -19.29 0.16
CA LEU A 124 5.96 -20.52 -0.60
C LEU A 124 5.17 -20.30 -1.90
N ALA A 125 4.21 -19.36 -1.88
CA ALA A 125 3.38 -19.05 -3.03
C ALA A 125 4.07 -18.08 -4.01
N LYS A 126 5.16 -17.41 -3.58
CA LYS A 126 5.85 -16.35 -4.33
C LYS A 126 4.89 -15.23 -4.78
N THR A 127 3.98 -14.86 -3.88
CA THR A 127 3.01 -13.78 -4.06
C THR A 127 3.06 -12.82 -2.87
N THR A 128 2.46 -11.64 -3.04
CA THR A 128 2.07 -10.77 -1.94
C THR A 128 0.55 -10.76 -1.80
N MET A 129 0.07 -10.64 -0.56
CA MET A 129 -1.30 -10.26 -0.24
C MET A 129 -1.26 -8.85 0.32
N ASN A 130 -2.05 -7.96 -0.27
CA ASN A 130 -2.07 -6.54 0.06
C ASN A 130 -3.45 -6.15 0.56
N ILE A 131 -3.50 -5.45 1.69
CA ILE A 131 -4.72 -4.92 2.29
C ILE A 131 -4.44 -3.46 2.62
N MET A 132 -5.41 -2.58 2.36
CA MET A 132 -5.32 -1.18 2.74
C MET A 132 -6.60 -0.78 3.44
N SER A 133 -6.47 0.01 4.50
CA SER A 133 -7.59 0.52 5.29
C SER A 133 -7.50 2.04 5.36
N ILE A 134 -8.61 2.69 5.06
CA ILE A 134 -8.82 4.14 5.07
C ILE A 134 -9.78 4.43 6.21
N ARG A 135 -9.33 5.19 7.19
CA ARG A 135 -10.14 5.62 8.34
C ARG A 135 -10.05 7.13 8.44
N ILE A 136 -11.08 7.81 7.96
CA ILE A 136 -11.11 9.28 7.86
C ILE A 136 -12.40 9.77 8.52
N GLY A 137 -12.31 10.85 9.28
CA GLY A 137 -13.49 11.55 9.81
C GLY A 137 -13.13 12.93 10.31
N ASP A 138 -14.12 13.69 10.76
CA ASP A 138 -13.83 15.01 11.34
C ASP A 138 -13.01 14.87 12.64
N GLU A 139 -11.95 15.68 12.76
CA GLU A 139 -11.13 15.75 13.99
C GLU A 139 -11.95 16.30 15.18
N GLU A 140 -12.92 17.16 14.89
CA GLU A 140 -13.91 17.68 15.82
C GLU A 140 -15.30 17.28 15.31
N GLN A 141 -16.19 16.79 16.17
CA GLN A 141 -17.56 16.43 15.77
C GLN A 141 -18.39 17.69 15.45
N THR A 142 -18.13 18.30 14.29
CA THR A 142 -18.85 19.45 13.75
C THR A 142 -19.95 18.99 12.82
N ASP A 143 -21.06 19.72 12.77
CA ASP A 143 -22.16 19.48 11.83
C ASP A 143 -21.86 20.14 10.46
N PRO A 144 -21.87 19.41 9.33
CA PRO A 144 -22.09 17.97 9.22
C PRO A 144 -20.86 17.15 9.61
N TRP A 145 -21.08 16.01 10.28
CA TRP A 145 -20.05 15.07 10.69
C TRP A 145 -19.87 13.99 9.62
N HIS A 146 -18.63 13.65 9.29
CA HIS A 146 -18.25 12.70 8.26
C HIS A 146 -17.44 11.56 8.87
N SER A 147 -17.70 10.36 8.39
CA SER A 147 -16.93 9.16 8.68
C SER A 147 -16.83 8.30 7.42
N PHE A 148 -15.60 7.91 7.09
CA PHE A 148 -15.27 7.06 5.96
C PHE A 148 -14.44 5.89 6.50
N ASP A 149 -15.04 4.71 6.50
CA ASP A 149 -14.40 3.43 6.81
C ASP A 149 -14.37 2.60 5.53
N LEU A 150 -13.25 2.69 4.80
CA LEU A 150 -13.11 2.06 3.50
C LEU A 150 -11.88 1.15 3.49
N ASP A 151 -11.98 0.02 2.80
CA ASP A 151 -10.94 -0.98 2.68
C ASP A 151 -10.69 -1.36 1.22
N TRP A 152 -9.48 -1.83 0.94
CA TRP A 152 -9.09 -2.45 -0.32
C TRP A 152 -8.39 -3.78 -0.06
N GLY A 153 -8.73 -4.79 -0.85
CA GLY A 153 -8.14 -6.12 -0.79
C GLY A 153 -9.08 -7.18 -0.22
N PRO A 154 -8.58 -8.37 0.16
CA PRO A 154 -7.20 -8.82 -0.06
C PRO A 154 -6.86 -8.85 -1.56
N PHE A 155 -5.79 -8.15 -1.93
CA PHE A 155 -5.27 -8.12 -3.30
C PHE A 155 -4.03 -9.00 -3.41
N VAL A 156 -4.17 -10.15 -4.06
CA VAL A 156 -3.07 -11.11 -4.26
C VAL A 156 -2.36 -10.83 -5.57
N SER A 157 -1.04 -10.69 -5.54
CA SER A 157 -0.23 -10.36 -6.70
C SER A 157 1.09 -11.12 -6.73
N SER A 158 1.54 -11.50 -7.92
CA SER A 158 2.91 -11.95 -8.19
C SER A 158 3.73 -10.88 -8.92
N SER A 159 3.17 -9.68 -9.12
CA SER A 159 3.79 -8.57 -9.83
C SER A 159 4.65 -7.72 -8.90
N THR A 160 5.86 -7.38 -9.35
CA THR A 160 6.71 -6.35 -8.71
C THR A 160 6.24 -4.92 -8.98
N LYS A 161 5.24 -4.75 -9.84
CA LYS A 161 4.63 -3.46 -10.15
C LYS A 161 3.27 -3.33 -9.45
N PRO A 162 3.02 -2.23 -8.72
CA PRO A 162 1.74 -1.94 -8.10
C PRO A 162 0.66 -1.60 -9.16
N PRO A 163 -0.63 -1.77 -8.84
CA PRO A 163 -1.72 -1.35 -9.72
C PRO A 163 -1.84 0.17 -9.76
N THR A 164 -2.43 0.69 -10.84
CA THR A 164 -2.79 2.12 -10.97
C THR A 164 -4.27 2.37 -10.65
N THR A 165 -4.99 1.35 -10.21
CA THR A 165 -6.39 1.40 -9.80
C THR A 165 -6.61 0.59 -8.54
N ILE A 166 -7.43 1.09 -7.64
CA ILE A 166 -7.90 0.39 -6.44
C ILE A 166 -9.43 0.44 -6.38
N GLU A 167 -10.04 -0.56 -5.77
CA GLU A 167 -11.49 -0.69 -5.64
C GLU A 167 -11.84 -0.83 -4.16
N LEU A 168 -12.49 0.20 -3.62
CA LEU A 168 -12.78 0.32 -2.20
C LEU A 168 -14.17 -0.22 -1.88
N TYR A 169 -14.28 -0.98 -0.79
CA TYR A 169 -15.52 -1.40 -0.15
C TYR A 169 -15.53 -0.90 1.30
N GLY A 170 -16.67 -0.95 1.99
CA GLY A 170 -16.82 -0.44 3.36
C GLY A 170 -18.06 0.43 3.50
N ASP A 171 -18.02 1.44 4.36
CA ASP A 171 -19.14 2.36 4.55
C ASP A 171 -18.71 3.83 4.64
N ILE A 172 -19.70 4.67 4.33
CA ILE A 172 -19.61 6.12 4.44
C ILE A 172 -20.83 6.57 5.25
N GLU A 173 -20.58 7.42 6.23
CA GLU A 173 -21.58 7.99 7.12
C GLU A 173 -21.42 9.51 7.13
N ILE A 174 -22.52 10.23 6.94
CA ILE A 174 -22.59 11.68 7.07
C ILE A 174 -23.79 12.03 7.95
N GLU A 175 -23.57 12.68 9.08
CA GLU A 175 -24.62 13.16 9.96
C GLU A 175 -24.80 14.67 9.78
N THR A 176 -26.01 15.11 9.46
CA THR A 176 -26.36 16.53 9.33
C THR A 176 -27.52 16.88 10.25
N GLY A 177 -27.35 17.84 11.15
CA GLY A 177 -28.41 18.28 12.07
C GLY A 177 -29.01 17.16 12.94
N GLY A 178 -28.24 16.10 13.23
CA GLY A 178 -28.69 14.91 13.97
C GLY A 178 -29.33 13.81 13.12
N GLU A 179 -29.42 13.99 11.79
CA GLU A 179 -29.89 12.96 10.86
C GLU A 179 -28.69 12.26 10.19
N LEU A 180 -28.60 10.94 10.38
CA LEU A 180 -27.54 10.11 9.81
C LEU A 180 -27.93 9.58 8.42
N GLU A 181 -27.14 9.94 7.40
CA GLU A 181 -27.14 9.29 6.10
C GLU A 181 -25.97 8.28 6.04
N ARG A 182 -26.25 7.05 5.61
CA ARG A 182 -25.26 5.97 5.49
C ARG A 182 -25.37 5.29 4.14
N ALA A 183 -24.23 4.93 3.55
CA ALA A 183 -24.14 4.03 2.41
C ALA A 183 -23.12 2.92 2.64
N ASP A 184 -23.53 1.68 2.40
CA ASP A 184 -22.64 0.52 2.40
C ASP A 184 -22.21 0.16 0.97
N TYR A 185 -20.90 -0.01 0.78
CA TYR A 185 -20.26 -0.40 -0.46
C TYR A 185 -19.74 -1.83 -0.32
N PRO A 186 -20.55 -2.87 -0.61
CA PRO A 186 -20.10 -4.25 -0.47
C PRO A 186 -18.99 -4.57 -1.50
N PRO A 187 -18.16 -5.60 -1.27
CA PRO A 187 -17.09 -6.02 -2.18
C PRO A 187 -17.68 -6.75 -3.41
N SER A 188 -18.32 -5.99 -4.31
CA SER A 188 -18.92 -6.49 -5.54
C SER A 188 -18.64 -5.58 -6.74
N THR A 189 -18.61 -6.15 -7.94
CA THR A 189 -18.07 -5.54 -9.17
C THR A 189 -18.75 -4.23 -9.60
N ASN A 190 -19.92 -3.89 -9.05
CA ASN A 190 -20.67 -2.67 -9.40
C ASN A 190 -21.00 -1.78 -8.19
N THR A 191 -20.49 -2.12 -7.02
CA THR A 191 -20.74 -1.38 -5.77
C THR A 191 -19.47 -0.81 -5.17
N MET A 192 -18.28 -1.27 -5.57
CA MET A 192 -17.03 -0.72 -5.05
C MET A 192 -16.69 0.63 -5.67
N ILE A 193 -16.06 1.49 -4.89
CA ILE A 193 -15.58 2.79 -5.32
C ILE A 193 -14.23 2.60 -6.00
N LYS A 194 -14.18 2.78 -7.32
CA LYS A 194 -12.94 2.69 -8.08
C LYS A 194 -12.18 4.01 -8.05
N LEU A 195 -10.96 4.00 -7.50
CA LEU A 195 -10.01 5.11 -7.60
C LEU A 195 -8.94 4.79 -8.65
N THR A 196 -8.50 5.81 -9.37
CA THR A 196 -7.43 5.72 -10.38
C THR A 196 -6.34 6.74 -10.07
N LYS A 197 -5.08 6.30 -10.11
CA LYS A 197 -3.91 7.16 -9.96
C LYS A 197 -3.77 8.10 -11.16
N LYS A 198 -3.50 9.38 -10.90
CA LYS A 198 -3.30 10.42 -11.94
C LYS A 198 -1.84 10.64 -12.29
#